data_AF-A0A2V5UY04-F1
#
_entry.id   AF-A0A2V5UY04-F1
#
_cell.length_a   1.000
_cell.length_b   1.000
_cell.length_c   1.000
_cell.angle_alpha   90.00
_cell.angle_beta   90.00
_cell.angle_gamma   90.00
#
_symmetry.space_group_name_H-M   'P 1'
#
loop_
_entity.id
_entity.type
_entity.pdbx_description
1 polymer ?
#
loop_
_entity_poly.entity_id
_entity_poly.type
_entity_poly.pdbx_seq_one_letter_code
_entity_poly.pdbx_strand_id
1 'polypeptide(L)'
;MVSRMRPASDFDVITPYLSVWHGYDSAVKAEVYSTCIVTPDSSYLIDSIPLRTQALEELVGSSRVAGIVVTNSNHHRAAAQFAEQFSAPVFMRGETFPDKTSGEFRRIADSDEIC
;
A
#
# COMPACT_ATOMS: atom_id res chain seq x y z
N MET A 1 7.63 -16.09 -3.94
CA MET A 1 6.91 -16.19 -5.22
C MET A 1 6.25 -14.85 -5.48
N VAL A 2 6.67 -14.11 -6.52
CA VAL A 2 6.08 -12.80 -6.85
C VAL A 2 4.65 -13.05 -7.32
N SER A 3 3.66 -12.45 -6.65
CA SER A 3 2.25 -12.60 -7.04
C SER A 3 2.07 -12.10 -8.47
N ARG A 4 1.48 -12.92 -9.35
CA ARG A 4 1.15 -12.57 -10.75
C ARG A 4 -0.18 -11.82 -10.86
N MET A 5 -0.58 -11.13 -9.79
CA MET A 5 -1.81 -10.36 -9.76
C MET A 5 -1.77 -9.30 -10.87
N ARG A 6 -2.85 -9.22 -11.65
CA ARG A 6 -3.00 -8.15 -12.64
C ARG A 6 -3.28 -6.84 -11.90
N PRO A 7 -2.75 -5.71 -12.39
CA PRO A 7 -3.13 -4.42 -11.83
C PRO A 7 -4.64 -4.21 -11.88
N ALA A 8 -5.21 -3.77 -10.77
CA ALA A 8 -6.58 -3.26 -10.71
C ALA A 8 -6.71 -2.11 -11.72
N SER A 9 -7.87 -2.03 -12.38
CA SER A 9 -8.09 -1.02 -13.42
C SER A 9 -8.52 0.33 -12.87
N ASP A 10 -9.15 0.34 -11.70
CA ASP A 10 -9.81 1.51 -11.12
C ASP A 10 -9.87 1.38 -9.59
N PHE A 11 -10.41 2.40 -8.92
CA PHE A 11 -10.66 2.47 -7.49
C PHE A 11 -12.02 3.11 -7.19
N ASP A 12 -12.60 2.76 -6.05
CA ASP A 12 -13.82 3.38 -5.54
C ASP A 12 -13.48 4.48 -4.53
N VAL A 13 -14.07 5.67 -4.72
CA VAL A 13 -14.04 6.75 -3.73
C VAL A 13 -15.16 6.52 -2.72
N ILE A 14 -14.80 6.17 -1.49
CA ILE A 14 -15.76 5.95 -0.40
C ILE A 14 -16.11 7.30 0.26
N THR A 15 -15.09 8.13 0.48
CA THR A 15 -15.21 9.51 0.97
C THR A 15 -14.12 10.36 0.30
N PRO A 16 -14.15 11.70 0.42
CA PRO A 16 -13.06 12.54 -0.07
C PRO A 16 -11.66 12.21 0.49
N TYR A 17 -11.59 11.44 1.59
CA TYR A 17 -10.35 11.09 2.28
C TYR A 17 -10.05 9.59 2.28
N LEU A 18 -10.89 8.78 1.64
CA LEU A 18 -10.79 7.32 1.68
C LEU A 18 -11.20 6.72 0.35
N SER A 19 -10.26 6.01 -0.26
CA SER A 19 -10.48 5.27 -1.50
C SER A 19 -10.02 3.83 -1.35
N VAL A 20 -10.65 2.92 -2.09
CA VAL A 20 -10.36 1.48 -2.03
C VAL A 20 -10.20 0.95 -3.44
N TRP A 21 -9.22 0.08 -3.68
CA TRP A 21 -9.15 -0.71 -4.89
C TRP A 21 -8.95 -2.17 -4.54
N HIS A 22 -9.39 -3.04 -5.44
CA HIS A 22 -9.36 -4.47 -5.21
C HIS A 22 -9.03 -5.23 -6.48
N GLY A 23 -8.64 -6.48 -6.30
CA GLY A 23 -8.52 -7.41 -7.41
C GLY A 23 -8.46 -8.85 -6.91
N TYR A 24 -8.72 -9.77 -7.82
CA TYR A 24 -8.67 -11.20 -7.52
C TYR A 24 -7.22 -11.72 -7.55
N ASP A 25 -6.78 -12.35 -6.45
CA ASP A 25 -5.52 -13.09 -6.39
C ASP A 25 -5.79 -14.60 -6.49
N SER A 26 -5.47 -15.18 -7.65
CA SER A 26 -5.66 -16.60 -7.93
C SER A 26 -4.84 -17.54 -7.03
N ALA A 27 -3.74 -17.07 -6.44
CA ALA A 27 -2.90 -17.90 -5.58
C ALA A 27 -3.61 -18.21 -4.25
N VAL A 28 -4.41 -17.27 -3.75
CA VAL A 28 -5.20 -17.40 -2.52
C VAL A 28 -6.69 -17.58 -2.78
N LYS A 29 -7.12 -17.49 -4.05
CA LYS A 29 -8.51 -17.63 -4.51
C LYS A 29 -9.47 -16.67 -3.80
N ALA A 30 -9.02 -15.44 -3.59
CA ALA A 30 -9.77 -14.43 -2.86
C ALA A 30 -9.65 -13.08 -3.54
N GLU A 31 -10.68 -12.26 -3.33
CA GLU A 31 -10.61 -10.82 -3.58
C GLU A 31 -9.75 -10.17 -2.51
N VAL A 32 -8.82 -9.32 -2.92
CA VAL A 32 -7.89 -8.68 -2.01
C VAL A 32 -7.94 -7.18 -2.21
N TYR A 33 -7.87 -6.45 -1.10
CA TYR A 33 -8.17 -5.04 -1.07
C TYR A 33 -6.94 -4.23 -0.65
N SER A 34 -6.91 -2.99 -1.11
CA SER A 34 -5.97 -1.97 -0.71
C SER A 34 -6.72 -0.68 -0.47
N THR A 35 -6.16 0.15 0.40
CA THR A 35 -6.82 1.39 0.84
C THR A 35 -5.87 2.56 0.66
N CYS A 36 -6.39 3.71 0.26
CA CYS A 36 -5.71 4.99 0.31
C CYS A 36 -6.42 5.87 1.32
N ILE A 37 -5.67 6.42 2.27
CA ILE A 37 -6.14 7.44 3.21
C ILE A 37 -5.46 8.75 2.86
N VAL A 38 -6.25 9.81 2.70
CA VAL A 38 -5.74 11.16 2.44
C VAL A 38 -5.82 11.98 3.73
N THR A 39 -4.70 12.58 4.11
CA THR A 39 -4.59 13.59 5.16
C THR A 39 -4.43 14.98 4.52
N PRO A 40 -4.52 16.09 5.29
CA PRO A 40 -4.37 17.43 4.72
C PRO A 40 -3.08 17.64 3.92
N ASP A 41 -1.99 16.98 4.33
CA ASP A 41 -0.65 17.21 3.76
C ASP A 41 -0.11 16.03 2.92
N SER A 42 -0.78 14.88 2.95
CA SER A 42 -0.23 13.64 2.36
C SER A 42 -1.26 12.53 2.15
N SER A 43 -0.83 11.42 1.58
CA SER A 43 -1.59 10.18 1.50
C SER A 43 -0.81 8.99 2.03
N TYR A 44 -1.55 7.99 2.51
CA TYR A 44 -1.05 6.71 2.98
C TYR A 44 -1.70 5.58 2.18
N LEU A 45 -0.87 4.68 1.66
CA LEU A 45 -1.34 3.49 0.96
C LEU A 45 -1.24 2.29 1.88
N ILE A 46 -2.31 1.52 2.04
CA ILE A 46 -2.40 0.39 2.95
C ILE A 46 -2.55 -0.88 2.13
N ASP A 47 -1.70 -1.87 2.44
CA ASP A 47 -1.73 -3.23 1.88
C ASP A 47 -1.77 -3.26 0.35
N SER A 48 -0.96 -2.40 -0.27
CA SER A 48 -1.06 -2.07 -1.69
C SER A 48 -0.91 -3.27 -2.63
N ILE A 49 -1.92 -3.47 -3.47
CA ILE A 49 -1.88 -4.30 -4.68
C ILE A 49 -1.59 -3.41 -5.91
N PRO A 50 -1.11 -3.97 -7.03
CA PRO A 50 -0.84 -3.17 -8.21
C PRO A 50 -2.12 -2.47 -8.70
N LEU A 51 -1.99 -1.20 -9.05
CA LEU A 51 -3.03 -0.37 -9.66
C LEU A 51 -2.48 0.17 -10.99
N ARG A 52 -3.32 0.29 -12.01
CA ARG A 52 -2.90 0.85 -13.30
C ARG A 52 -2.39 2.28 -13.11
N THR A 53 -1.35 2.65 -13.87
CA THR A 53 -0.67 3.95 -13.74
C THR A 53 -1.64 5.13 -13.76
N GLN A 54 -2.57 5.18 -14.72
CA GLN A 54 -3.55 6.26 -14.82
C GLN A 54 -4.43 6.37 -13.56
N ALA A 55 -4.96 5.25 -13.07
CA ALA A 55 -5.77 5.22 -11.86
C ALA A 55 -4.93 5.56 -10.61
N LEU A 56 -3.66 5.16 -10.57
CA LEU A 56 -2.75 5.50 -9.48
C LEU A 56 -2.41 7.01 -9.46
N GLU A 57 -2.19 7.61 -10.63
CA GLU A 57 -1.98 9.05 -10.77
C GLU A 57 -3.22 9.84 -10.36
N GLU A 58 -4.41 9.36 -10.70
CA GLU A 58 -5.67 9.98 -10.27
C GLU A 58 -5.90 9.83 -8.76
N LEU A 59 -5.65 8.63 -8.21
CA LEU A 59 -5.81 8.31 -6.80
C LEU A 59 -4.92 9.19 -5.90
N VAL A 60 -3.65 9.34 -6.27
CA VAL A 60 -2.68 10.13 -5.51
C VAL A 60 -2.80 11.61 -5.86
N GLY A 61 -3.22 11.94 -7.08
CA GLY A 61 -3.32 13.30 -7.58
C GLY A 61 -2.01 14.06 -7.44
N SER A 62 -2.06 15.25 -6.86
CA SER A 62 -0.88 16.05 -6.49
C SER A 62 -0.42 15.83 -5.04
N SER A 63 -1.05 14.91 -4.30
CA SER A 63 -0.70 14.64 -2.90
C SER A 63 0.60 13.84 -2.82
N ARG A 64 1.40 14.09 -1.79
CA ARG A 64 2.59 13.29 -1.50
C ARG A 64 2.16 11.99 -0.82
N VAL A 65 2.60 10.84 -1.33
CA VAL A 65 2.53 9.59 -0.56
C VAL A 65 3.57 9.64 0.56
N ALA A 66 3.13 9.82 1.80
CA ALA A 66 4.02 9.95 2.97
C ALA A 66 4.42 8.58 3.53
N GLY A 67 3.68 7.52 3.21
CA GLY A 67 3.99 6.19 3.68
C GLY A 67 3.14 5.10 3.06
N ILE A 68 3.66 3.89 3.13
CA ILE A 68 2.96 2.67 2.75
C ILE A 68 2.88 1.78 3.99
N VAL A 69 1.68 1.36 4.38
CA VAL A 69 1.45 0.51 5.54
C VAL A 69 1.20 -0.92 5.07
N VAL A 70 1.96 -1.85 5.64
CA VAL A 70 1.78 -3.29 5.42
C VAL A 70 1.37 -3.91 6.75
N THR A 71 0.09 -4.27 6.86
CA THR A 71 -0.48 -4.87 8.09
C THR A 71 0.00 -6.32 8.28
N ASN A 72 0.25 -6.96 7.13
CA ASN A 72 0.44 -8.37 6.83
C ASN A 72 1.76 -8.88 6.24
N SER A 73 2.35 -10.00 6.67
CA SER A 73 3.52 -10.57 5.94
C SER A 73 3.14 -11.11 4.56
N ASN A 74 1.88 -11.48 4.37
CA ASN A 74 1.36 -11.93 3.08
C ASN A 74 1.03 -10.77 2.13
N HIS A 75 1.23 -9.51 2.56
CA HIS A 75 0.86 -8.31 1.80
C HIS A 75 2.04 -7.59 1.15
N HIS A 76 3.21 -8.25 1.03
CA HIS A 76 4.39 -7.73 0.34
C HIS A 76 4.13 -7.12 -1.05
N ARG A 77 3.13 -7.66 -1.76
CA ARG A 77 2.60 -7.31 -3.09
C ARG A 77 3.25 -6.11 -3.78
N ALA A 78 2.56 -4.98 -3.90
CA ALA A 78 3.07 -3.78 -4.58
C ALA A 78 3.79 -2.82 -3.62
N ALA A 79 3.83 -3.14 -2.31
CA ALA A 79 4.39 -2.24 -1.30
C ALA A 79 5.85 -1.83 -1.60
N ALA A 80 6.70 -2.78 -1.99
CA ALA A 80 8.09 -2.47 -2.35
C ALA A 80 8.20 -1.62 -3.62
N GLN A 81 7.39 -1.93 -4.64
CA GLN A 81 7.36 -1.16 -5.89
C GLN A 81 6.90 0.29 -5.64
N PHE A 82 5.86 0.47 -4.84
CA PHE A 82 5.33 1.79 -4.50
C PHE A 82 6.29 2.56 -3.58
N ALA A 83 7.01 1.88 -2.69
CA ALA A 83 8.02 2.52 -1.84
C ALA A 83 9.12 3.16 -2.68
N GLU A 84 9.62 2.42 -3.67
CA GLU A 84 10.59 2.92 -4.65
C GLU A 84 9.98 4.05 -5.49
N GLN A 85 8.81 3.82 -6.08
CA GLN A 85 8.14 4.79 -6.97
C GLN A 85 7.86 6.14 -6.29
N PHE A 86 7.44 6.11 -5.01
CA PHE A 86 7.08 7.32 -4.27
C PHE A 86 8.20 7.81 -3.34
N SER A 87 9.33 7.10 -3.26
CA SER A 87 10.39 7.35 -2.27
C SER A 87 9.81 7.48 -0.85
N ALA A 88 8.89 6.57 -0.52
CA ALA A 88 8.10 6.59 0.71
C ALA A 88 8.48 5.42 1.63
N PRO A 89 8.50 5.62 2.96
CA PRO A 89 8.78 4.55 3.89
C PRO A 89 7.67 3.50 3.90
N VAL A 90 8.06 2.25 4.13
CA VAL A 90 7.15 1.13 4.38
C VAL A 90 7.04 0.87 5.88
N PHE A 91 5.88 1.11 6.44
CA PHE A 91 5.53 0.85 7.83
C PHE A 91 4.99 -0.57 7.99
N MET A 92 5.54 -1.33 8.94
CA MET A 92 5.20 -2.75 9.12
C MET A 92 5.53 -3.25 10.52
N ARG A 93 4.86 -4.32 10.98
CA ARG A 93 5.19 -4.96 12.25
C ARG A 93 6.56 -5.65 12.17
N GLY A 94 7.37 -5.55 13.23
CA GLY A 94 8.77 -6.02 13.22
C GLY A 94 8.98 -7.49 12.90
N GLU A 95 8.01 -8.32 13.23
CA GLU A 95 8.05 -9.78 13.00
C GLU A 95 7.70 -10.15 11.57
N THR A 96 7.19 -9.18 10.80
CA THR A 96 6.62 -9.41 9.49
C THR A 96 7.72 -9.72 8.46
N PHE A 97 8.95 -9.19 8.58
CA PHE A 97 10.12 -9.56 7.75
C PHE A 97 11.45 -9.54 8.55
N PRO A 98 12.04 -10.69 8.89
CA PRO A 98 13.35 -10.73 9.54
C PRO A 98 14.52 -10.32 8.62
N ASP A 99 14.34 -10.43 7.30
CA ASP A 99 15.44 -10.31 6.32
C ASP A 99 15.45 -9.01 5.50
N LYS A 100 14.57 -8.04 5.80
CA LYS A 100 14.49 -6.75 5.07
C LYS A 100 14.85 -5.58 5.98
N THR A 101 16.15 -5.32 6.09
CA THR A 101 16.76 -4.16 6.75
C THR A 101 17.20 -3.10 5.73
N SER A 102 16.31 -2.66 4.83
CA SER A 102 16.58 -1.41 4.08
C SER A 102 16.09 -0.21 4.90
N GLY A 103 16.75 0.95 4.76
CA GLY A 103 16.38 2.18 5.47
C GLY A 103 14.98 2.72 5.16
N GLU A 104 14.27 2.12 4.20
CA GLU A 104 12.90 2.45 3.83
C GLU A 104 11.87 1.75 4.73
N PHE A 105 12.23 0.66 5.40
CA PHE A 105 11.32 -0.06 6.29
C PHE A 105 11.33 0.52 7.71
N ARG A 106 10.15 0.92 8.19
CA ARG A 106 9.92 1.42 9.54
C ARG A 106 9.12 0.40 10.34
N ARG A 107 9.74 -0.07 11.42
CA ARG A 107 9.10 -0.99 12.35
C ARG A 107 8.04 -0.26 13.18
N ILE A 108 6.87 -0.86 13.28
CA ILE A 108 5.74 -0.41 14.11
C ILE A 108 5.40 -1.49 15.13
N ALA A 109 5.07 -1.07 16.35
CA ALA A 109 4.55 -1.88 17.44
C ALA A 109 3.07 -1.54 17.73
N ASP A 110 2.43 -2.37 18.55
CA ASP A 110 1.07 -2.08 19.00
C ASP A 110 1.03 -0.74 19.75
N SER A 111 0.01 0.08 19.47
CA SER A 111 -0.18 1.46 20.00
C SER A 111 0.75 2.54 19.44
N ASP A 112 1.62 2.24 18.48
CA ASP A 112 2.35 3.28 17.76
C ASP A 112 1.40 4.06 16.83
N GLU A 113 1.62 5.38 16.74
CA GLU A 113 0.90 6.28 15.84
C GLU A 113 1.76 6.62 14.62
N ILE A 114 1.14 6.63 13.44
CA ILE A 114 1.78 7.07 12.19
C ILE A 114 1.26 8.47 11.89
N CYS A 115 2.13 9.45 12.17
CA CYS A 115 1.89 10.89 12.15
C CYS A 115 1.10 11.47 13.32
#